data_AF-A0AAE3IZ53-F1
#
_entry.id   AF-A0AAE3IZ53-F1
#
_cell.length_a   1.000
_cell.length_b   1.000
_cell.length_c   1.000
_cell.angle_alpha   90.00
_cell.angle_beta   90.00
_cell.angle_gamma   90.00
#
_symmetry.space_group_name_H-M   'P 1'
#
loop_
_entity.id
_entity.type
_entity.pdbx_description
1 polymer ?
#
loop_
_entity_poly.entity_id
_entity_poly.type
_entity_poly.pdbx_seq_one_letter_code
_entity_poly.pdbx_strand_id
1 'polypeptide(L)' 'MFDVFGAVMLLAFIALALCAVYLLFAIIGDMAKARGHSPWAWWTMSLLWSPIGSIFVLWLFFPIETGRDSN' A
#
# COMPACT_ATOMS: atom_id res chain seq x y z
N MET A 1 -36.27 -4.23 6.65
CA MET A 1 -36.09 -2.77 6.75
C MET A 1 -34.66 -2.57 7.27
N PHE A 2 -33.75 -2.02 6.46
CA PHE A 2 -32.44 -1.60 6.98
C PHE A 2 -32.73 -0.41 7.90
N ASP A 3 -32.56 -0.59 9.20
CA ASP A 3 -32.67 0.51 10.14
C ASP A 3 -31.41 1.38 10.09
N VAL A 4 -31.50 2.57 10.67
CA VAL A 4 -30.42 3.57 10.65
C VAL A 4 -29.12 3.00 11.23
N PHE A 5 -29.20 2.15 12.26
CA PHE A 5 -28.02 1.55 12.88
C PHE A 5 -27.34 0.56 11.93
N GLY A 6 -28.12 -0.28 11.24
CA GLY A 6 -27.59 -1.19 10.21
C GLY A 6 -26.87 -0.44 9.06
N ALA A 7 -27.42 0.69 8.61
CA ALA A 7 -26.80 1.51 7.58
C ALA A 7 -25.48 2.16 8.05
N VAL A 8 -25.43 2.66 9.29
CA VAL A 8 -24.21 3.24 9.89
C VAL A 8 -23.11 2.18 10.01
N MET A 9 -23.44 0.98 10.47
CA MET A 9 -22.46 -0.11 10.56
C MET A 9 -21.90 -0.48 9.18
N LEU A 10 -22.76 -0.61 8.17
CA LEU A 10 -22.31 -0.91 6.80
C LEU A 10 -21.36 0.18 6.26
N LEU A 11 -21.69 1.46 6.45
CA LEU A 11 -20.82 2.56 6.05
C LEU A 11 -19.48 2.54 6.79
N ALA A 12 -19.48 2.23 8.09
CA ALA A 12 -18.25 2.09 8.87
C ALA A 12 -17.37 0.96 8.34
N PHE A 13 -17.94 -0.20 7.99
CA PHE A 13 -17.20 -1.31 7.38
C PHE A 13 -16.61 -0.95 6.01
N ILE A 14 -17.38 -0.25 5.17
CA ILE A 14 -16.89 0.21 3.86
C ILE A 14 -15.75 1.21 4.04
N ALA A 15 -15.90 2.19 4.94
CA ALA A 15 -14.86 3.16 5.24
C ALA A 15 -13.58 2.50 5.78
N LEU A 16 -13.72 1.50 6.66
CA LEU A 16 -12.59 0.72 7.17
C LEU A 16 -11.88 -0.06 6.05
N ALA A 17 -12.64 -0.70 5.16
CA ALA A 17 -12.08 -1.43 4.02
C ALA A 17 -11.32 -0.50 3.07
N LEU A 18 -11.88 0.66 2.74
CA LEU A 18 -11.21 1.68 1.92
C LEU A 18 -9.94 2.21 2.60
N CYS A 19 -9.98 2.43 3.91
CA CYS A 19 -8.82 2.84 4.69
C CYS A 19 -7.71 1.78 4.66
N ALA A 20 -8.07 0.51 4.82
CA ALA A 20 -7.11 -0.59 4.75
C ALA A 20 -6.45 -0.70 3.36
N VAL A 21 -7.23 -0.58 2.29
CA VAL A 21 -6.70 -0.56 0.91
C VAL A 21 -5.76 0.63 0.73
N TYR A 22 -6.17 1.83 1.16
CA TYR A 22 -5.33 3.03 1.08
C TYR A 22 -3.99 2.84 1.80
N LEU A 23 -4.01 2.37 3.05
CA LEU A 23 -2.80 2.13 3.84
C LEU A 23 -1.86 1.13 3.16
N LEU A 24 -2.41 0.07 2.56
CA LEU A 24 -1.63 -0.93 1.86
C LEU A 24 -0.87 -0.35 0.65
N PHE A 25 -1.54 0.46 -0.16
CA PHE A 25 -0.91 1.15 -1.29
C PHE A 25 0.03 2.27 -0.85
N ALA A 26 -0.26 2.96 0.24
CA ALA A 26 0.63 3.95 0.84
C ALA A 26 1.98 3.30 1.24
N ILE A 27 1.94 2.15 1.91
CA ILE A 27 3.14 1.38 2.31
C ILE A 27 4.00 1.02 1.09
N ILE A 28 3.37 0.52 0.02
CA ILE A 28 4.08 0.15 -1.22
C ILE A 28 4.75 1.37 -1.84
N GLY A 29 4.05 2.50 -1.87
CA GLY A 29 4.57 3.75 -2.41
C GLY A 29 5.76 4.28 -1.62
N ASP A 30 5.68 4.25 -0.29
CA ASP A 30 6.77 4.71 0.56
C ASP A 30 7.99 3.76 0.51
N MET A 31 7.76 2.44 0.46
CA MET A 31 8.85 1.48 0.23
C MET A 31 9.51 1.67 -1.12
N ALA A 32 8.75 1.93 -2.18
CA ALA A 32 9.31 2.22 -3.50
C ALA A 32 10.19 3.48 -3.47
N LYS A 33 9.70 4.58 -2.86
CA LYS A 33 10.48 5.83 -2.74
C LYS A 33 11.78 5.63 -1.95
N ALA A 34 11.70 4.91 -0.83
CA ALA A 34 12.87 4.64 0.03
C ALA A 34 13.96 3.81 -0.68
N ARG A 35 13.61 3.15 -1.79
CA ARG A 35 14.49 2.30 -2.59
C ARG A 35 14.79 2.91 -3.97
N GLY A 36 14.56 4.21 -4.14
CA GLY A 36 14.88 4.93 -5.38
C GLY A 36 13.93 4.69 -6.56
N HIS A 37 12.79 4.03 -6.34
CA HIS A 37 11.84 3.69 -7.40
C HIS A 37 10.60 4.58 -7.43
N SER A 38 9.99 4.69 -8.61
CA SER A 38 8.73 5.43 -8.76
C SER A 38 7.55 4.66 -8.15
N PRO A 39 6.71 5.29 -7.30
CA PRO A 39 5.55 4.64 -6.69
C PRO A 39 4.53 4.10 -7.70
N TRP A 40 4.34 4.83 -8.80
CA TRP A 40 3.33 4.53 -9.81
C TRP A 40 3.50 3.17 -10.48
N ALA A 41 4.74 2.79 -10.81
CA ALA A 41 5.03 1.49 -11.39
C ALA A 41 4.69 0.37 -10.40
N TRP A 42 5.04 0.56 -9.12
CA TRP A 42 4.80 -0.41 -8.06
C TRP A 42 3.33 -0.54 -7.69
N TRP A 43 2.56 0.54 -7.69
CA TRP A 43 1.10 0.46 -7.53
C TRP A 43 0.44 -0.32 -8.67
N THR A 44 0.86 -0.08 -9.91
CA THR A 44 0.33 -0.81 -11.07
C THR A 44 0.63 -2.30 -10.97
N MET A 45 1.85 -2.68 -10.61
CA MET A 45 2.18 -4.10 -10.37
C MET A 45 1.39 -4.72 -9.21
N SER A 46 1.14 -3.94 -8.17
CA SER A 46 0.34 -4.37 -7.02
C SER A 46 -1.11 -4.64 -7.39
N LEU A 47 -1.67 -3.88 -8.33
CA LEU A 47 -3.02 -4.11 -8.87
C LEU A 47 -3.06 -5.31 -9.81
N LEU A 48 -2.01 -5.55 -10.61
CA LEU A 48 -1.97 -6.63 -11.59
C LEU A 48 -1.79 -8.02 -10.96
N TRP A 49 -1.18 -8.10 -9.79
CA TRP A 49 -0.93 -9.36 -9.11
C TRP A 49 -1.48 -9.33 -7.68
N SER A 50 -0.81 -8.67 -6.75
CA SER A 50 -1.10 -8.65 -5.33
C SER A 50 -0.25 -7.58 -4.65
N PRO A 51 -0.86 -6.66 -3.88
CA PRO A 51 -0.12 -5.65 -3.13
C PRO A 51 0.85 -6.27 -2.11
N ILE A 52 0.47 -7.37 -1.46
CA ILE A 52 1.33 -8.06 -0.50
C ILE A 52 2.57 -8.60 -1.20
N GLY A 53 2.41 -9.20 -2.37
CA GLY A 53 3.54 -9.72 -3.13
C GLY A 53 4.49 -8.61 -3.58
N SER A 54 3.97 -7.44 -3.98
CA SER A 54 4.81 -6.28 -4.31
C SER A 54 5.64 -5.80 -3.11
N ILE A 55 5.06 -5.79 -1.91
CA ILE A 55 5.79 -5.48 -0.66
C ILE A 55 6.95 -6.47 -0.48
N PHE A 56 6.70 -7.78 -0.61
CA PHE A 56 7.75 -8.79 -0.49
C PHE A 56 8.85 -8.61 -1.54
N VAL A 57 8.49 -8.31 -2.79
CA VAL A 57 9.48 -8.11 -3.85
C VAL A 57 10.33 -6.87 -3.56
N LEU A 58 9.71 -5.74 -3.21
CA LEU A 58 10.40 -4.52 -2.78
C LEU A 58 11.31 -4.80 -1.59
N TRP A 59 10.87 -5.63 -0.65
CA TRP A 59 11.61 -5.92 0.57
C TRP A 59 12.81 -6.87 0.36
N LEU A 60 12.64 -7.91 -0.45
CA LEU A 60 13.65 -8.96 -0.66
C LEU A 60 14.71 -8.58 -1.70
N PHE A 61 14.33 -7.89 -2.77
CA PHE A 61 15.21 -7.74 -3.94
C PHE A 61 15.84 -6.36 -4.09
N PHE A 62 15.25 -5.32 -3.49
CA PHE A 62 15.70 -3.95 -3.66
C PHE A 62 16.16 -3.45 -2.29
N PRO A 63 17.45 -3.24 -2.00
CA PRO A 63 17.87 -2.67 -0.71
C PRO A 63 17.40 -1.21 -0.56
N ILE A 64 17.35 -0.70 0.67
CA ILE A 64 17.05 0.71 0.94
C ILE A 64 18.24 1.54 0.45
N GLU A 65 17.97 2.61 -0.28
CA GLU A 65 19.00 3.49 -0.81
C GLU A 65 19.43 4.47 0.29
N THR A 66 20.19 3.96 1.25
CA THR A 66 20.77 4.74 2.33
C THR A 66 22.10 5.32 1.84
N GLY A 67 22.09 6.60 1.46
CA GLY A 67 23.24 7.50 1.40
C GLY A 67 24.56 6.92 0.87
N ARG A 68 24.83 7.10 -0.42
CA ARG A 68 26.14 6.95 -1.05
C ARG A 68 27.09 8.11 -0.67
N ASP A 69 27.04 8.63 0.57
CA ASP A 69 27.69 9.88 0.97
C ASP A 69 28.15 9.86 2.45
N SER A 70 28.93 8.86 2.87
CA SER A 70 29.73 8.94 4.11
C SER A 70 30.92 7.98 4.08
N ASN A 71 31.88 8.27 3.21
CA ASN A 71 33.30 7.96 3.43
C ASN A 71 34.14 9.01 2.70
#